data_AF-A0A8J4LRV1-F1
#
_entry.id   AF-A0A8J4LRV1-F1
#
_cell.length_a   1.000
_cell.length_b   1.000
_cell.length_c   1.000
_cell.angle_alpha   90.00
_cell.angle_beta   90.00
_cell.angle_gamma   90.00
#
_symmetry.space_group_name_H-M   'P 1'
#
loop_
_entity.id
_entity.type
_entity.pdbx_description
1 polymer ?
#
loop_
_entity_poly.entity_id
_entity_poly.type
_entity_poly.pdbx_seq_one_letter_code
_entity_poly.pdbx_strand_id
1 'polypeptide(L)'
;MSPNGKQPVEIIDWGALFEDPSKPLVVDLGCGAGRYILLMAHRNGRRQNYLGVDVHKALLDRANGWAAARSLSDSVHYLQANAVASASVLFGSYPGPIELVSIQYPDPQQRRQRHVVGRELVEALASVLKPGARVYLASDFEDTATYMRNAFELYGAGRFCVDDIHATQLVFPCKPLTTLVKTREPSSVGTLFMREKTRTRDGVRQQGPVSVATAGPNEATSEGEPGDPGQEGRGASSVDEDELLWFQGSWQQAGWLGENPIGVPTEREVYVEKATMGRVYRILLVR
;
A
#
# COMPACT_ATOMS: atom_id res chain seq x y z
N MET A 1 -7.15 -26.19 0.71
CA MET A 1 -6.24 -25.14 1.21
C MET A 1 -5.30 -24.77 0.08
N SER A 2 -5.38 -23.54 -0.45
CA SER A 2 -4.51 -23.09 -1.55
C SER A 2 -3.10 -22.77 -1.05
N PRO A 3 -2.03 -23.17 -1.78
CA PRO A 3 -0.64 -23.01 -1.30
C PRO A 3 -0.07 -21.58 -1.45
N ASN A 4 -0.84 -20.61 -1.97
CA ASN A 4 -0.37 -19.26 -2.27
C ASN A 4 -1.07 -18.20 -1.40
N GLY A 5 -0.38 -17.70 -0.36
CA GLY A 5 -0.81 -16.54 0.45
C GLY A 5 -0.87 -15.19 -0.29
N LYS A 6 -0.88 -15.21 -1.63
CA LYS A 6 -1.08 -14.04 -2.49
C LYS A 6 -2.53 -13.88 -2.97
N GLN A 7 -3.37 -14.91 -2.80
CA GLN A 7 -4.77 -14.84 -3.21
C GLN A 7 -5.64 -14.10 -2.18
N PRO A 8 -6.74 -13.47 -2.62
CA PRO A 8 -7.75 -12.93 -1.71
C PRO A 8 -8.38 -14.06 -0.90
N VAL A 9 -8.83 -13.73 0.31
CA VAL A 9 -9.77 -14.60 1.04
C VAL A 9 -11.18 -14.34 0.50
N GLU A 10 -11.83 -15.36 -0.04
CA GLU A 10 -13.15 -15.25 -0.68
C GLU A 10 -14.30 -15.30 0.33
N ILE A 11 -14.18 -16.12 1.38
CA ILE A 11 -15.17 -16.29 2.46
C ILE A 11 -14.43 -16.48 3.78
N ILE A 12 -14.92 -15.84 4.85
CA ILE A 12 -14.44 -16.02 6.23
C ILE A 12 -15.59 -16.57 7.08
N ASP A 13 -15.37 -17.73 7.69
CA ASP A 13 -16.25 -18.23 8.76
C ASP A 13 -15.87 -17.55 10.07
N TRP A 14 -16.57 -16.45 10.37
CA TRP A 14 -16.34 -15.68 11.59
C TRP A 14 -16.69 -16.45 12.87
N GLY A 15 -17.65 -17.37 12.81
CA GLY A 15 -18.05 -18.21 13.96
C GLY A 15 -17.03 -19.31 14.27
N ALA A 16 -16.23 -19.73 13.28
CA ALA A 16 -15.07 -20.58 13.51
C ALA A 16 -13.84 -19.82 14.04
N LEU A 17 -13.80 -18.49 13.92
CA LEU A 17 -12.73 -17.65 14.47
C LEU A 17 -13.05 -17.15 15.88
N PHE A 18 -14.20 -16.50 16.10
CA PHE A 18 -14.50 -15.84 17.38
C PHE A 18 -15.68 -16.48 18.09
N GLU A 19 -15.59 -16.60 19.42
CA GLU A 19 -16.70 -17.09 20.27
C GLU A 19 -17.94 -16.19 20.13
N ASP A 20 -17.73 -14.88 19.95
CA ASP A 20 -18.77 -13.89 19.70
C ASP A 20 -18.32 -12.92 18.60
N PRO A 21 -18.67 -13.19 17.32
CA PRO A 21 -18.37 -12.32 16.19
C PRO A 21 -19.11 -10.97 16.18
N SER A 22 -20.05 -10.72 17.10
CA SER A 22 -20.80 -9.46 17.15
C SER A 22 -20.01 -8.32 17.82
N LYS A 23 -18.96 -8.66 18.58
CA LYS A 23 -18.07 -7.71 19.27
C LYS A 23 -17.34 -6.79 18.28
N PRO A 24 -16.88 -5.60 18.72
CA PRO A 24 -16.03 -4.75 17.90
C PRO A 24 -14.72 -5.46 17.51
N LEU A 25 -14.28 -5.28 16.26
CA LEU A 25 -13.05 -5.87 15.74
C LEU A 25 -11.92 -4.83 15.65
N VAL A 26 -10.75 -5.22 16.14
CA VAL A 26 -9.47 -4.54 15.92
C VAL A 26 -8.65 -5.38 14.95
N VAL A 27 -8.20 -4.78 13.84
CA VAL A 27 -7.43 -5.48 12.79
C VAL A 27 -6.07 -4.82 12.61
N ASP A 28 -5.02 -5.63 12.44
CA ASP A 28 -3.68 -5.17 12.05
C ASP A 28 -3.29 -5.82 10.71
N LEU A 29 -3.18 -5.00 9.67
CA LEU A 29 -2.89 -5.43 8.30
C LEU A 29 -1.39 -5.41 8.06
N GLY A 30 -0.81 -6.57 7.72
CA GLY A 30 0.64 -6.77 7.66
C GLY A 30 1.24 -7.00 9.05
N CYS A 31 0.54 -7.77 9.91
CA CYS A 31 0.89 -7.88 11.33
C CYS A 31 2.24 -8.59 11.62
N GLY A 32 2.89 -9.19 10.61
CA GLY A 32 4.16 -9.87 10.73
C GLY A 32 4.13 -10.99 11.78
N ALA A 33 4.91 -10.84 12.86
CA ALA A 33 4.93 -11.78 13.98
C ALA A 33 3.66 -11.71 14.87
N GLY A 34 2.75 -10.77 14.63
CA GLY A 34 1.43 -10.68 15.26
C GLY A 34 1.39 -10.14 16.69
N ARG A 35 2.55 -9.86 17.31
CA ARG A 35 2.67 -9.60 18.75
C ARG A 35 1.96 -8.32 19.23
N TYR A 36 1.79 -7.33 18.35
CA TYR A 36 0.96 -6.15 18.60
C TYR A 36 -0.50 -6.53 18.94
N ILE A 37 -1.15 -7.35 18.11
CA ILE A 37 -2.52 -7.84 18.32
C ILE A 37 -2.66 -8.63 19.64
N LEU A 38 -1.68 -9.47 19.98
CA LEU A 38 -1.63 -10.17 21.27
C LEU A 38 -1.51 -9.21 22.46
N LEU A 39 -0.74 -8.13 22.33
CA LEU A 39 -0.57 -7.13 23.38
C LEU A 39 -1.80 -6.23 23.54
N MET A 40 -2.46 -5.88 22.43
CA MET A 40 -3.76 -5.19 22.42
C MET A 40 -4.79 -5.99 23.22
N ALA A 41 -4.98 -7.27 22.87
CA ALA A 41 -5.91 -8.15 23.57
C ALA A 41 -5.58 -8.34 25.06
N HIS A 42 -4.29 -8.43 25.40
CA HIS A 42 -3.84 -8.55 26.79
C HIS A 42 -4.13 -7.28 27.61
N ARG A 43 -4.01 -6.08 27.03
CA ARG A 43 -4.26 -4.80 27.73
C ARG A 43 -5.73 -4.41 27.79
N ASN A 44 -6.47 -4.60 26.70
CA ASN A 44 -7.84 -4.11 26.54
C ASN A 44 -8.90 -5.18 26.86
N GLY A 45 -8.49 -6.45 26.95
CA GLY A 45 -9.33 -7.58 27.34
C GLY A 45 -10.31 -8.03 26.24
N ARG A 46 -11.15 -9.00 26.59
CA ARG A 46 -12.04 -9.74 25.65
C ARG A 46 -13.36 -9.02 25.31
N ARG A 47 -13.39 -7.69 25.44
CA ARG A 47 -14.53 -6.84 25.04
C ARG A 47 -14.58 -6.63 23.51
N GLN A 48 -13.46 -6.86 22.86
CA GLN A 48 -13.23 -6.77 21.42
C GLN A 48 -12.72 -8.12 20.91
N ASN A 49 -12.85 -8.35 19.61
CA ASN A 49 -12.12 -9.36 18.87
C ASN A 49 -10.89 -8.72 18.23
N TYR A 50 -9.83 -9.50 17.99
CA TYR A 50 -8.57 -9.02 17.44
C TYR A 50 -8.09 -9.95 16.32
N LEU A 51 -7.75 -9.38 15.17
CA LEU A 51 -7.32 -10.11 13.98
C LEU A 51 -5.99 -9.57 13.46
N GLY A 52 -4.96 -10.40 13.45
CA GLY A 52 -3.76 -10.14 12.67
C GLY A 52 -3.88 -10.73 11.26
N VAL A 53 -3.52 -9.96 10.24
CA VAL A 53 -3.57 -10.40 8.84
C VAL A 53 -2.19 -10.29 8.21
N ASP A 54 -1.69 -11.38 7.62
CA ASP A 54 -0.40 -11.38 6.91
C ASP A 54 -0.38 -12.45 5.79
N VAL A 55 0.62 -12.42 4.93
CA VAL A 55 0.85 -13.45 3.91
C VAL A 55 1.71 -14.61 4.42
N HIS A 56 2.48 -14.41 5.50
CA HIS A 56 3.48 -15.35 6.01
C HIS A 56 2.90 -16.39 6.99
N LYS A 57 2.33 -17.49 6.46
CA LYS A 57 1.69 -18.56 7.26
C LYS A 57 2.47 -19.01 8.50
N ALA A 58 3.79 -19.22 8.38
CA ALA A 58 4.62 -19.72 9.48
C ALA A 58 4.77 -18.73 10.67
N LEU A 59 4.53 -17.43 10.46
CA LEU A 59 4.43 -16.44 11.53
C LEU A 59 3.04 -16.51 12.18
N LEU A 60 1.98 -16.63 11.37
CA LEU A 60 0.60 -16.68 11.82
C LEU A 60 0.27 -17.96 12.60
N ASP A 61 0.76 -19.12 12.16
CA ASP A 61 0.65 -20.39 12.89
C ASP A 61 1.27 -20.27 14.30
N ARG A 62 2.42 -19.58 14.40
CA ARG A 62 3.11 -19.31 15.67
C ARG A 62 2.34 -18.32 16.54
N ALA A 63 1.77 -17.29 15.94
CA ALA A 63 1.00 -16.26 16.64
C ALA A 63 -0.33 -16.83 17.18
N ASN A 64 -1.04 -17.67 16.40
CA ASN A 64 -2.17 -18.46 16.86
C ASN A 64 -1.77 -19.39 18.03
N GLY A 65 -0.61 -20.04 17.95
CA GLY A 65 -0.05 -20.82 19.06
C GLY A 65 0.21 -19.99 20.32
N TRP A 66 0.67 -18.74 20.19
CA TRP A 66 0.87 -17.82 21.31
C TRP A 66 -0.43 -17.28 21.91
N ALA A 67 -1.51 -17.18 21.12
CA ALA A 67 -2.86 -16.85 21.60
C ALA A 67 -3.46 -18.03 22.37
N ALA A 68 -3.39 -19.25 21.82
CA ALA A 68 -3.83 -20.47 22.51
C ALA A 68 -3.09 -20.68 23.84
N ALA A 69 -1.77 -20.53 23.86
CA ALA A 69 -0.95 -20.62 25.07
C ALA A 69 -1.23 -19.54 26.14
N ARG A 70 -1.99 -18.49 25.79
CA ARG A 70 -2.45 -17.43 26.71
C ARG A 70 -3.95 -17.52 27.01
N SER A 71 -4.63 -18.56 26.53
CA SER A 71 -6.08 -18.68 26.58
C SER A 71 -6.78 -17.45 25.96
N LEU A 72 -6.33 -17.02 24.78
CA LEU A 72 -6.90 -15.90 24.00
C LEU A 72 -7.50 -16.35 22.66
N SER A 73 -7.52 -17.65 22.37
CA SER A 73 -8.06 -18.23 21.12
C SER A 73 -9.60 -18.20 21.01
N ASP A 74 -10.28 -17.50 21.92
CA ASP A 74 -11.71 -17.14 21.83
C ASP A 74 -11.94 -15.78 21.14
N SER A 75 -10.89 -14.94 21.11
CA SER A 75 -10.96 -13.51 20.77
C SER A 75 -9.76 -12.99 19.97
N VAL A 76 -8.68 -13.78 19.79
CA VAL A 76 -7.44 -13.37 19.10
C VAL A 76 -7.02 -14.41 18.07
N HIS A 77 -7.07 -14.02 16.80
CA HIS A 77 -6.80 -14.91 15.67
C HIS A 77 -5.88 -14.28 14.63
N TYR A 78 -5.24 -15.14 13.84
CA TYR A 78 -4.31 -14.75 12.79
C TYR A 78 -4.68 -15.44 11.47
N LEU A 79 -5.03 -14.63 10.47
CA LEU A 79 -5.54 -15.06 9.17
C LEU A 79 -4.49 -14.86 8.08
N GLN A 80 -4.23 -15.90 7.27
CA GLN A 80 -3.37 -15.79 6.11
C GLN A 80 -4.14 -15.17 4.94
N ALA A 81 -3.78 -13.94 4.55
CA ALA A 81 -4.42 -13.24 3.44
C ALA A 81 -3.51 -12.16 2.84
N ASN A 82 -3.69 -11.87 1.55
CA ASN A 82 -3.21 -10.60 1.01
C ASN A 82 -4.15 -9.47 1.49
N ALA A 83 -3.62 -8.53 2.28
CA ALA A 83 -4.41 -7.47 2.91
C ALA A 83 -5.18 -6.61 1.89
N VAL A 84 -4.52 -6.19 0.80
CA VAL A 84 -5.14 -5.35 -0.25
C VAL A 84 -6.27 -6.10 -0.95
N ALA A 85 -5.98 -7.31 -1.44
CA ALA A 85 -6.95 -8.11 -2.19
C ALA A 85 -8.12 -8.61 -1.33
N SER A 86 -7.95 -8.73 -0.01
CA SER A 86 -8.96 -9.27 0.89
C SER A 86 -9.74 -8.22 1.68
N ALA A 87 -9.35 -6.94 1.64
CA ALA A 87 -9.94 -5.88 2.47
C ALA A 87 -11.48 -5.82 2.34
N SER A 88 -12.01 -5.79 1.12
CA SER A 88 -13.45 -5.72 0.87
C SER A 88 -14.23 -6.89 1.49
N VAL A 89 -13.71 -8.11 1.40
CA VAL A 89 -14.34 -9.30 2.00
C VAL A 89 -14.18 -9.27 3.52
N LEU A 90 -12.98 -8.97 4.01
CA LEU A 90 -12.65 -9.01 5.44
C LEU A 90 -13.50 -8.02 6.24
N PHE A 91 -13.51 -6.76 5.84
CA PHE A 91 -14.24 -5.72 6.57
C PHE A 91 -15.73 -5.69 6.19
N GLY A 92 -16.09 -6.07 4.96
CA GLY A 92 -17.48 -6.09 4.48
C GLY A 92 -18.32 -7.29 4.95
N SER A 93 -17.69 -8.42 5.30
CA SER A 93 -18.38 -9.62 5.80
C SER A 93 -18.41 -9.76 7.33
N TYR A 94 -17.63 -8.96 8.06
CA TYR A 94 -17.60 -9.03 9.52
C TYR A 94 -18.94 -8.56 10.12
N PRO A 95 -19.61 -9.37 10.98
CA PRO A 95 -20.96 -9.05 11.43
C PRO A 95 -21.02 -7.95 12.51
N GLY A 96 -19.97 -7.81 13.34
CA GLY A 96 -19.85 -6.72 14.31
C GLY A 96 -19.38 -5.39 13.71
N PRO A 97 -19.12 -4.37 14.54
CA PRO A 97 -18.48 -3.13 14.10
C PRO A 97 -16.96 -3.29 13.94
N ILE A 98 -16.35 -2.61 12.97
CA ILE A 98 -14.89 -2.46 12.90
C ILE A 98 -14.53 -1.22 13.73
N GLU A 99 -13.71 -1.38 14.77
CA GLU A 99 -13.32 -0.27 15.65
C GLU A 99 -12.02 0.40 15.20
N LEU A 100 -11.04 -0.41 14.80
CA LEU A 100 -9.71 0.04 14.43
C LEU A 100 -9.10 -0.85 13.33
N VAL A 101 -8.55 -0.22 12.31
CA VAL A 101 -7.66 -0.84 11.32
C VAL A 101 -6.28 -0.21 11.45
N SER A 102 -5.30 -0.98 11.88
CA SER A 102 -3.89 -0.57 11.96
C SER A 102 -3.13 -1.01 10.71
N ILE A 103 -2.32 -0.11 10.15
CA ILE A 103 -1.35 -0.40 9.09
C ILE A 103 -0.02 0.22 9.52
N GLN A 104 0.91 -0.63 9.97
CA GLN A 104 2.07 -0.19 10.74
C GLN A 104 3.36 -0.71 10.13
N TYR A 105 4.31 0.20 9.91
CA TYR A 105 5.64 -0.07 9.37
C TYR A 105 5.67 -0.95 8.11
N PRO A 106 4.79 -0.70 7.10
CA PRO A 106 4.89 -1.42 5.83
C PRO A 106 6.27 -1.16 5.22
N ASP A 107 6.83 -2.17 4.56
CA ASP A 107 8.17 -2.09 4.01
C ASP A 107 8.31 -0.86 3.08
N PRO A 108 9.37 -0.03 3.25
CA PRO A 108 9.60 1.14 2.41
C PRO A 108 9.94 0.67 0.99
N GLN A 109 8.94 0.71 0.12
CA GLN A 109 9.07 0.15 -1.21
C GLN A 109 9.98 0.99 -2.10
N GLN A 110 10.74 0.28 -2.93
CA GLN A 110 11.47 0.89 -4.04
C GLN A 110 10.48 1.32 -5.13
N ARG A 111 10.81 2.35 -5.92
CA ARG A 111 10.02 2.99 -7.03
C ARG A 111 9.58 2.08 -8.20
N ARG A 112 9.37 0.79 -7.96
CA ARG A 112 8.97 -0.24 -8.95
C ARG A 112 8.05 -1.31 -8.33
N GLN A 113 7.57 -1.11 -7.11
CA GLN A 113 6.64 -2.00 -6.43
C GLN A 113 5.41 -1.20 -5.98
N ARG A 114 4.25 -1.88 -5.87
CA ARG A 114 2.98 -1.26 -5.49
C ARG A 114 2.83 -1.20 -3.98
N HIS A 115 2.69 0.00 -3.43
CA HIS A 115 2.56 0.22 -2.00
C HIS A 115 1.32 -0.51 -1.44
N VAL A 116 1.45 -1.09 -0.25
CA VAL A 116 0.32 -1.77 0.42
C VAL A 116 -0.84 -0.80 0.66
N VAL A 117 -0.53 0.46 0.98
CA VAL A 117 -1.50 1.56 1.12
C VAL A 117 -1.59 2.35 -0.19
N GLY A 118 -1.80 1.64 -1.29
CA GLY A 118 -2.13 2.23 -2.59
C GLY A 118 -3.63 2.48 -2.74
N ARG A 119 -4.03 2.88 -3.96
CA ARG A 119 -5.43 3.19 -4.30
C ARG A 119 -6.41 2.10 -3.91
N GLU A 120 -6.07 0.86 -4.24
CA GLU A 120 -6.95 -0.31 -4.15
C GLU A 120 -7.36 -0.63 -2.70
N LEU A 121 -6.44 -0.47 -1.74
CA LEU A 121 -6.74 -0.65 -0.32
C LEU A 121 -7.60 0.50 0.23
N VAL A 122 -7.28 1.74 -0.14
CA VAL A 122 -8.01 2.92 0.34
C VAL A 122 -9.44 2.93 -0.17
N GLU A 123 -9.67 2.68 -1.46
CA GLU A 123 -11.01 2.62 -2.05
C GLU A 123 -11.83 1.46 -1.48
N ALA A 124 -11.21 0.30 -1.22
CA ALA A 124 -11.84 -0.80 -0.51
C ALA A 124 -12.30 -0.39 0.89
N LEU A 125 -11.40 0.13 1.74
CA LEU A 125 -11.71 0.58 3.09
C LEU A 125 -12.77 1.70 3.11
N ALA A 126 -12.69 2.66 2.19
CA ALA A 126 -13.68 3.73 2.02
C ALA A 126 -15.09 3.20 1.67
N SER A 127 -15.17 2.04 1.02
CA SER A 127 -16.42 1.39 0.63
C SER A 127 -17.06 0.60 1.78
N VAL A 128 -16.26 -0.15 2.54
CA VAL A 128 -16.76 -1.16 3.51
C VAL A 128 -16.72 -0.72 4.97
N LEU A 129 -15.85 0.22 5.35
CA LEU A 129 -15.84 0.72 6.72
C LEU A 129 -17.06 1.61 6.99
N LYS A 130 -17.70 1.37 8.13
CA LYS A 130 -18.83 2.15 8.66
C LYS A 130 -18.32 3.43 9.33
N PRO A 131 -19.12 4.52 9.39
CA PRO A 131 -18.75 5.73 10.12
C PRO A 131 -18.38 5.44 11.59
N GLY A 132 -17.37 6.14 12.10
CA GLY A 132 -16.76 5.94 13.41
C GLY A 132 -15.65 4.88 13.47
N ALA A 133 -15.44 4.10 12.40
CA ALA A 133 -14.29 3.20 12.31
C ALA A 133 -13.00 4.00 12.15
N ARG A 134 -11.95 3.67 12.93
CA ARG A 134 -10.66 4.37 12.88
C ARG A 134 -9.63 3.63 12.03
N VAL A 135 -8.74 4.38 11.39
CA VAL A 135 -7.57 3.84 10.70
C VAL A 135 -6.30 4.48 11.26
N TYR A 136 -5.41 3.66 11.81
CA TYR A 136 -4.13 4.10 12.38
C TYR A 136 -2.98 3.73 11.44
N LEU A 137 -2.22 4.74 11.02
CA LEU A 137 -1.10 4.61 10.11
C LEU A 137 0.18 5.02 10.85
N ALA A 138 1.20 4.15 10.84
CA ALA A 138 2.48 4.41 11.48
C ALA A 138 3.66 3.97 10.60
N SER A 139 4.74 4.75 10.58
CA SER A 139 6.01 4.35 9.96
C SER A 139 7.21 5.00 10.66
N ASP A 140 8.38 4.40 10.54
CA ASP A 140 9.68 4.97 10.87
C ASP A 140 10.31 5.76 9.71
N PHE A 141 9.72 5.68 8.51
CA PHE A 141 10.10 6.46 7.33
C PHE A 141 9.03 7.51 7.01
N GLU A 142 9.42 8.79 7.03
CA GLU A 142 8.47 9.89 6.78
C GLU A 142 7.88 9.86 5.38
N ASP A 143 8.68 9.53 4.37
CA ASP A 143 8.24 9.44 2.98
C ASP A 143 7.16 8.35 2.82
N THR A 144 7.32 7.21 3.50
CA THR A 144 6.32 6.14 3.56
C THR A 144 5.05 6.62 4.28
N ALA A 145 5.16 7.26 5.45
CA ALA A 145 3.99 7.80 6.15
C ALA A 145 3.25 8.88 5.33
N THR A 146 4.01 9.76 4.67
CA THR A 146 3.51 10.82 3.78
C THR A 146 2.72 10.21 2.63
N TYR A 147 3.28 9.20 1.97
CA TYR A 147 2.60 8.44 0.93
C TYR A 147 1.28 7.82 1.46
N MET A 148 1.31 7.12 2.60
CA MET A 148 0.12 6.48 3.16
C MET A 148 -0.99 7.50 3.45
N ARG A 149 -0.66 8.62 4.12
CA ARG A 149 -1.60 9.72 4.38
C ARG A 149 -2.19 10.26 3.09
N ASN A 150 -1.34 10.58 2.11
CA ASN A 150 -1.74 11.20 0.85
C ASN A 150 -2.62 10.26 0.01
N ALA A 151 -2.36 8.94 0.04
CA ALA A 151 -3.23 7.94 -0.58
C ALA A 151 -4.63 7.93 0.05
N PHE A 152 -4.73 8.00 1.38
CA PHE A 152 -6.02 8.09 2.08
C PHE A 152 -6.77 9.40 1.78
N GLU A 153 -6.08 10.54 1.75
CA GLU A 153 -6.71 11.83 1.43
C GLU A 153 -7.22 11.88 -0.01
N LEU A 154 -6.43 11.39 -0.98
CA LEU A 154 -6.77 11.45 -2.40
C LEU A 154 -7.82 10.40 -2.81
N TYR A 155 -7.65 9.14 -2.37
CA TYR A 155 -8.50 8.02 -2.80
C TYR A 155 -9.61 7.65 -1.82
N GLY A 156 -9.62 8.27 -0.63
CA GLY A 156 -10.68 8.08 0.36
C GLY A 156 -12.05 8.62 -0.04
N ALA A 157 -12.20 9.22 -1.22
CA ALA A 157 -13.46 9.75 -1.75
C ALA A 157 -14.22 10.70 -0.78
N GLY A 158 -13.47 11.48 0.01
CA GLY A 158 -14.02 12.39 1.03
C GLY A 158 -14.68 11.68 2.23
N ARG A 159 -14.45 10.37 2.39
CA ARG A 159 -15.07 9.54 3.43
C ARG A 159 -14.27 9.39 4.71
N PHE A 160 -13.03 9.85 4.72
CA PHE A 160 -12.16 9.88 5.89
C PHE A 160 -11.81 11.32 6.23
N CYS A 161 -11.53 11.59 7.51
CA CYS A 161 -10.89 12.80 7.97
C CYS A 161 -9.80 12.46 9.01
N VAL A 162 -8.92 13.43 9.28
CA VAL A 162 -7.97 13.32 10.40
C VAL A 162 -8.75 13.38 11.71
N ASP A 163 -8.45 12.47 12.63
CA ASP A 163 -9.10 12.38 13.94
C ASP A 163 -8.76 13.62 14.81
N ASP A 164 -9.76 14.15 15.54
CA ASP A 164 -9.66 15.34 16.39
C ASP A 164 -8.55 15.25 17.46
N ILE A 165 -8.03 14.05 17.74
CA ILE A 165 -6.85 13.85 18.58
C ILE A 165 -5.63 14.67 18.10
N HIS A 166 -5.51 14.97 16.80
CA HIS A 166 -4.45 15.81 16.24
C HIS A 166 -4.54 17.29 16.68
N ALA A 167 -5.73 17.77 17.02
CA ALA A 167 -5.93 19.13 17.54
C ALA A 167 -5.71 19.22 19.07
N THR A 168 -5.65 18.07 19.78
CA THR A 168 -5.63 18.02 21.25
C THR A 168 -4.35 17.40 21.83
N GLN A 169 -3.60 16.61 21.05
CA GLN A 169 -2.32 16.04 21.44
C GLN A 169 -1.12 16.79 20.86
N LEU A 170 0.07 16.49 21.37
CA LEU A 170 1.32 16.99 20.82
C LEU A 170 1.53 16.43 19.40
N VAL A 171 1.58 17.34 18.42
CA VAL A 171 1.96 17.04 17.04
C VAL A 171 3.30 17.69 16.69
N PHE A 172 4.04 17.08 15.77
CA PHE A 172 5.20 17.70 15.12
C PHE A 172 4.92 17.92 13.63
N PRO A 173 5.43 19.01 13.02
CA PRO A 173 5.11 19.34 11.64
C PRO A 173 5.70 18.31 10.67
N CYS A 174 4.99 18.06 9.57
CA CYS A 174 5.56 17.37 8.42
C CYS A 174 6.73 18.18 7.84
N LYS A 175 7.70 17.51 7.21
CA LYS A 175 8.75 18.21 6.45
C LYS A 175 8.11 19.21 5.46
N PRO A 176 8.60 20.46 5.41
CA PRO A 176 8.32 21.33 4.28
C PRO A 176 8.78 20.61 3.00
N LEU A 177 7.92 20.56 1.99
CA LEU A 177 8.33 20.11 0.67
C LEU A 177 9.38 21.09 0.15
N THR A 178 10.65 20.71 0.22
CA THR A 178 11.69 21.41 -0.52
C THR A 178 11.31 21.34 -1.99
N THR A 179 11.14 22.50 -2.61
CA THR A 179 10.88 22.62 -4.04
C THR A 179 12.14 22.20 -4.79
N LEU A 180 12.39 20.90 -4.86
CA LEU A 180 13.22 20.27 -5.88
C LEU A 180 12.47 20.43 -7.20
N VAL A 181 12.49 21.68 -7.70
CA VAL A 181 12.27 21.98 -9.09
C VAL A 181 13.19 21.02 -9.83
N LYS A 182 12.58 20.04 -10.47
CA LYS A 182 13.27 19.15 -11.39
C LYS A 182 13.58 20.01 -12.59
N THR A 183 14.66 20.79 -12.49
CA THR A 183 15.28 21.48 -13.62
C THR A 183 15.70 20.39 -14.59
N ARG A 184 14.77 20.01 -15.46
CA ARG A 184 15.11 19.47 -16.77
C ARG A 184 15.96 20.56 -17.41
N GLU A 185 17.28 20.43 -17.28
CA GLU A 185 18.19 21.18 -18.13
C GLU A 185 17.70 20.97 -19.57
N PRO A 186 17.42 22.03 -20.33
CA PRO A 186 17.05 21.87 -21.72
C PRO A 186 18.24 21.20 -22.39
N SER A 187 18.04 19.95 -22.83
CA SER A 187 19.05 19.16 -23.52
C SER A 187 19.67 20.02 -24.62
N SER A 188 20.96 20.32 -24.48
CA SER A 188 21.67 21.23 -25.36
C SER A 188 21.47 20.78 -26.80
N VAL A 189 20.97 21.69 -27.64
CA VAL A 189 20.76 21.43 -29.07
C VAL A 189 22.10 21.04 -29.66
N GLY A 190 22.23 19.76 -30.02
CA GLY A 190 23.46 19.22 -30.58
C GLY A 190 23.71 19.85 -31.93
N THR A 191 24.62 20.83 -32.00
CA THR A 191 25.08 21.43 -33.25
C THR A 191 25.61 20.35 -34.16
N LEU A 192 24.87 20.08 -35.25
CA LEU A 192 25.18 19.03 -36.21
C LEU A 192 26.37 19.46 -37.09
N PHE A 193 27.59 19.30 -36.59
CA PHE A 193 28.80 19.47 -37.39
C PHE A 193 28.91 18.32 -38.40
N MET A 194 28.51 18.57 -39.65
CA MET A 194 28.94 17.75 -40.78
C MET A 194 30.47 17.75 -40.83
N ARG A 195 31.07 16.56 -40.83
CA ARG A 195 32.49 16.39 -41.12
C ARG A 195 32.65 15.40 -42.26
N GLU A 196 32.85 15.94 -43.45
CA GLU A 196 33.24 15.15 -44.62
C GLU A 196 34.47 14.30 -44.29
N LYS A 197 34.44 13.03 -44.71
CA LYS A 197 35.64 12.18 -44.78
C LYS A 197 35.86 11.77 -46.23
N THR A 198 36.81 12.46 -46.85
CA THR A 198 37.38 12.10 -48.15
C THR A 198 37.98 10.70 -48.10
N ARG A 199 37.79 9.95 -49.20
CA ARG A 199 38.39 8.64 -49.42
C ARG A 199 39.89 8.74 -49.68
N THR A 200 40.65 7.79 -49.13
CA THR A 200 41.83 7.21 -49.81
C THR A 200 41.69 5.69 -49.81
N ARG A 201 42.15 5.06 -50.91
CA ARG A 201 42.20 3.61 -51.09
C ARG A 201 43.58 3.10 -50.67
N ASP A 202 43.67 1.84 -50.23
CA ASP A 202 44.38 0.75 -50.91
C ASP A 202 44.46 -0.51 -50.01
N GLY A 203 44.53 -1.73 -50.59
CA GLY A 203 44.74 -2.96 -49.79
C GLY A 203 44.04 -4.28 -50.21
N VAL A 204 44.35 -4.81 -51.40
CA VAL A 204 44.47 -6.26 -51.73
C VAL A 204 43.44 -7.32 -51.23
N ARG A 205 42.45 -7.60 -52.09
CA ARG A 205 42.08 -8.91 -52.72
C ARG A 205 42.25 -10.29 -52.01
N GLN A 206 41.11 -11.01 -51.83
CA GLN A 206 40.77 -12.42 -52.28
C GLN A 206 39.45 -12.85 -51.55
N GLN A 207 38.26 -13.01 -52.17
CA GLN A 207 37.72 -14.08 -53.06
C GLN A 207 37.92 -15.51 -52.51
N GLY A 208 36.93 -16.40 -52.31
CA GLY A 208 35.44 -16.45 -52.44
C GLY A 208 34.95 -17.85 -51.95
N PRO A 209 33.82 -18.47 -52.36
CA PRO A 209 32.48 -18.02 -52.83
C PRO A 209 31.32 -18.52 -51.91
N VAL A 210 30.21 -17.78 -51.69
CA VAL A 210 28.89 -17.76 -52.41
C VAL A 210 28.09 -19.08 -52.47
N SER A 211 26.87 -19.09 -51.88
CA SER A 211 25.55 -19.47 -52.49
C SER A 211 24.45 -19.72 -51.43
N VAL A 212 23.13 -19.67 -51.66
CA VAL A 212 22.19 -18.87 -52.50
C VAL A 212 20.79 -19.06 -51.86
N ALA A 213 19.87 -18.10 -51.97
CA ALA A 213 18.50 -18.17 -51.44
C ALA A 213 17.47 -18.76 -52.43
N THR A 214 16.27 -19.14 -51.94
CA THR A 214 15.02 -19.30 -52.73
C THR A 214 13.80 -18.83 -51.92
N ALA A 215 12.66 -18.54 -52.58
CA ALA A 215 11.59 -17.71 -52.02
C ALA A 215 10.15 -18.07 -52.49
N GLY A 216 9.15 -17.60 -51.72
CA GLY A 216 7.74 -17.36 -52.12
C GLY A 216 6.75 -18.54 -52.02
N PRO A 217 5.43 -18.33 -52.29
CA PRO A 217 4.70 -17.04 -52.39
C PRO A 217 3.21 -17.04 -51.85
N ASN A 218 2.55 -15.86 -51.86
CA ASN A 218 1.08 -15.55 -51.96
C ASN A 218 0.08 -16.08 -50.88
N GLU A 219 -1.16 -15.59 -50.66
CA GLU A 219 -1.95 -14.35 -50.96
C GLU A 219 -3.27 -14.38 -50.13
N ALA A 220 -3.90 -13.24 -49.82
CA ALA A 220 -5.38 -13.04 -49.69
C ALA A 220 -5.78 -11.61 -49.24
N THR A 221 -6.97 -11.13 -49.63
CA THR A 221 -7.53 -9.77 -49.44
C THR A 221 -8.96 -9.78 -48.86
N SER A 222 -9.42 -8.70 -48.19
CA SER A 222 -10.85 -8.29 -48.14
C SER A 222 -11.09 -6.91 -47.48
N GLU A 223 -12.28 -6.33 -47.74
CA GLU A 223 -12.79 -5.01 -47.31
C GLU A 223 -14.17 -5.12 -46.61
N GLY A 224 -14.77 -4.13 -45.93
CA GLY A 224 -14.37 -2.75 -45.55
C GLY A 224 -15.57 -1.88 -45.08
N GLU A 225 -15.29 -0.66 -44.58
CA GLU A 225 -16.26 0.44 -44.25
C GLU A 225 -17.28 0.21 -43.07
N PRO A 226 -18.10 1.21 -42.61
CA PRO A 226 -17.68 2.26 -41.65
C PRO A 226 -18.72 2.69 -40.56
N GLY A 227 -18.36 3.65 -39.69
CA GLY A 227 -19.24 4.36 -38.70
C GLY A 227 -18.90 4.07 -37.23
N ASP A 228 -19.02 4.96 -36.23
CA ASP A 228 -19.62 6.30 -36.07
C ASP A 228 -18.83 7.09 -34.97
N PRO A 229 -18.75 8.44 -34.94
CA PRO A 229 -17.85 9.15 -34.04
C PRO A 229 -18.54 9.76 -32.80
N GLY A 230 -18.04 9.42 -31.60
CA GLY A 230 -18.10 10.31 -30.44
C GLY A 230 -18.56 9.68 -29.12
N GLN A 231 -17.63 9.60 -28.18
CA GLN A 231 -17.77 10.31 -26.89
C GLN A 231 -16.43 10.37 -26.18
N GLU A 232 -15.89 11.58 -26.03
CA GLU A 232 -14.74 11.84 -25.16
C GLU A 232 -15.16 11.71 -23.70
N GLY A 233 -15.03 10.50 -23.16
CA GLY A 233 -15.08 10.27 -21.71
C GLY A 233 -13.93 11.03 -21.05
N ARG A 234 -14.23 12.18 -20.43
CA ARG A 234 -13.25 12.98 -19.68
C ARG A 234 -12.57 12.11 -18.65
N GLY A 235 -11.30 11.78 -18.88
CA GLY A 235 -10.51 10.99 -17.94
C GLY A 235 -10.42 11.72 -16.60
N ALA A 236 -10.93 11.10 -15.54
CA ALA A 236 -10.58 11.50 -14.19
C ALA A 236 -9.05 11.40 -14.06
N SER A 237 -8.39 12.49 -13.72
CA SER A 237 -6.94 12.57 -13.69
C SER A 237 -6.37 11.58 -12.67
N SER A 238 -5.86 10.45 -13.16
CA SER A 238 -5.03 9.55 -12.36
C SER A 238 -3.73 10.28 -12.07
N VAL A 239 -3.62 10.86 -10.88
CA VAL A 239 -2.33 11.16 -10.26
C VAL A 239 -1.55 9.85 -10.28
N ASP A 240 -0.33 9.87 -10.80
CA ASP A 240 0.51 8.67 -10.83
C ASP A 240 0.75 8.21 -9.38
N GLU A 241 0.83 6.91 -9.11
CA GLU A 241 1.15 6.47 -7.74
C GLU A 241 2.55 6.97 -7.32
N ASP A 242 3.45 7.19 -8.27
CA ASP A 242 4.75 7.85 -8.07
C ASP A 242 4.64 9.35 -7.67
N GLU A 243 3.49 10.01 -7.91
CA GLU A 243 3.23 11.41 -7.54
C GLU A 243 2.60 11.58 -6.15
N LEU A 244 2.11 10.51 -5.51
CA LEU A 244 1.49 10.58 -4.17
C LEU A 244 2.41 11.14 -3.09
N LEU A 245 3.73 10.93 -3.19
CA LEU A 245 4.70 11.51 -2.26
C LEU A 245 4.75 13.06 -2.36
N TRP A 246 4.37 13.60 -3.52
CA TRP A 246 4.37 15.04 -3.82
C TRP A 246 2.97 15.67 -3.77
N PHE A 247 1.92 14.86 -3.58
CA PHE A 247 0.54 15.34 -3.42
C PHE A 247 0.43 16.30 -2.22
N GLN A 248 -0.04 17.52 -2.49
CA GLN A 248 -0.16 18.59 -1.50
C GLN A 248 -1.55 18.56 -0.85
N GLY A 249 -1.80 17.48 -0.13
CA GLY A 249 -3.01 17.29 0.67
C GLY A 249 -3.15 18.33 1.79
N SER A 250 -4.39 18.65 2.14
CA SER A 250 -4.73 19.54 3.25
C SER A 250 -4.31 18.97 4.60
N TRP A 251 -4.28 17.63 4.75
CA TRP A 251 -3.99 16.94 6.02
C TRP A 251 -2.54 17.12 6.49
N GLN A 252 -1.63 17.63 5.65
CA GLN A 252 -0.28 18.00 6.08
C GLN A 252 -0.27 19.05 7.21
N GLN A 253 -1.34 19.84 7.35
CA GLN A 253 -1.49 20.85 8.41
C GLN A 253 -1.73 20.24 9.79
N ALA A 254 -2.22 19.00 9.88
CA ALA A 254 -2.39 18.30 11.16
C ALA A 254 -1.05 17.83 11.75
N GLY A 255 -0.02 17.67 10.91
CA GLY A 255 1.29 17.15 11.32
C GLY A 255 1.26 15.64 11.59
N TRP A 256 2.15 15.21 12.50
CA TRP A 256 2.31 13.83 12.93
C TRP A 256 2.16 13.74 14.45
N LEU A 257 1.43 12.75 14.98
CA LEU A 257 1.28 12.58 16.43
C LEU A 257 2.62 12.21 17.08
N GLY A 258 3.01 12.97 18.10
CA GLY A 258 4.23 12.76 18.87
C GLY A 258 4.17 11.51 19.76
N GLU A 259 2.97 11.16 20.25
CA GLU A 259 2.73 9.98 21.07
C GLU A 259 1.85 8.95 20.32
N ASN A 260 1.76 7.72 20.84
CA ASN A 260 0.93 6.67 20.28
C ASN A 260 -0.52 6.79 20.81
N PRO A 261 -1.51 7.15 19.96
CA PRO A 261 -2.90 7.35 20.39
C PRO A 261 -3.62 6.06 20.78
N ILE A 262 -3.08 4.90 20.39
CA ILE A 262 -3.62 3.57 20.71
C ILE A 262 -3.12 3.10 22.09
N GLY A 263 -2.07 3.72 22.63
CA GLY A 263 -1.49 3.37 23.93
C GLY A 263 -0.79 2.00 23.96
N VAL A 264 -0.64 1.32 22.81
CA VAL A 264 -0.01 0.01 22.69
C VAL A 264 1.02 0.05 21.55
N PRO A 265 2.33 0.05 21.86
CA PRO A 265 3.36 0.13 20.84
C PRO A 265 3.68 -1.24 20.24
N THR A 266 4.11 -1.25 18.97
CA THR A 266 4.76 -2.43 18.36
C THR A 266 6.20 -2.57 18.83
N GLU A 267 6.84 -3.72 18.58
CA GLU A 267 8.29 -3.85 18.84
C GLU A 267 9.15 -2.94 17.98
N ARG A 268 8.71 -2.64 16.75
CA ARG A 268 9.42 -1.72 15.86
C ARG A 268 9.33 -0.28 16.37
N GLU A 269 8.19 0.09 16.92
CA GLU A 269 7.99 1.35 17.62
C GLU A 269 8.92 1.48 18.84
N VAL A 270 8.92 0.48 19.72
CA VAL A 270 9.80 0.43 20.90
C VAL A 270 11.27 0.51 20.49
N TYR A 271 11.67 -0.16 19.41
CA TYR A 271 13.02 -0.09 18.86
C TYR A 271 13.37 1.32 18.36
N VAL A 272 12.51 1.93 17.55
CA VAL A 272 12.75 3.26 16.98
C VAL A 272 12.85 4.32 18.09
N GLU A 273 11.89 4.35 19.00
CA GLU A 273 11.86 5.41 20.02
C GLU A 273 12.92 5.22 21.11
N LYS A 274 13.17 3.98 21.56
CA LYS A 274 14.06 3.73 22.72
C LYS A 274 15.48 3.32 22.36
N ALA A 275 15.69 2.65 21.22
CA ALA A 275 17.01 2.17 20.83
C ALA A 275 17.72 3.10 19.84
N THR A 276 16.98 3.79 18.96
CA THR A 276 17.57 4.73 17.99
C THR A 276 17.31 6.21 18.29
N MET A 277 16.46 6.52 19.29
CA MET A 277 15.93 7.87 19.55
C MET A 277 15.31 8.50 18.29
N GLY A 278 14.78 7.66 17.40
CA GLY A 278 14.15 8.04 16.15
C GLY A 278 12.73 8.54 16.34
N ARG A 279 12.14 9.05 15.25
CA ARG A 279 10.74 9.47 15.21
C ARG A 279 9.88 8.43 14.48
N VAL A 280 8.69 8.23 15.01
CA VAL A 280 7.61 7.49 14.34
C VAL A 280 6.59 8.50 13.85
N TYR A 281 6.29 8.43 12.56
CA TYR A 281 5.34 9.30 11.87
C TYR A 281 3.97 8.63 11.94
N ARG A 282 3.07 9.24 12.72
CA ARG A 282 1.77 8.67 13.11
C ARG A 282 0.63 9.56 12.64
N ILE A 283 -0.38 8.96 12.04
CA ILE A 283 -1.67 9.62 11.81
C ILE A 283 -2.82 8.67 12.16
N LEU A 284 -3.89 9.25 12.69
CA LEU A 284 -5.13 8.56 13.02
C LEU A 284 -6.23 9.22 12.19
N LEU A 285 -6.99 8.40 11.48
CA LEU A 285 -8.08 8.80 10.62
C LEU A 285 -9.38 8.20 11.15
N VAL A 286 -10.50 8.86 10.89
CA VAL A 286 -11.84 8.34 11.18
C VAL A 286 -12.70 8.35 9.91
N ARG A 287 -13.50 7.30 9.76
CA ARG A 287 -14.48 7.06 8.68
C ARG A 287 -15.85 7.66 9.02
#